data_AF-A0A3A5VYE5-F1
#
_entry.id   AF-A0A3A5VYE5-F1
#
_cell.length_a   1.000
_cell.length_b   1.000
_cell.length_c   1.000
_cell.angle_alpha   90.00
_cell.angle_beta   90.00
_cell.angle_gamma   90.00
#
_symmetry.space_group_name_H-M   'P 1'
#
loop_
_entity.id
_entity.type
_entity.pdbx_description
1 polymer ?
#
loop_
_entity_poly.entity_id
_entity_poly.type
_entity_poly.pdbx_seq_one_letter_code
_entity_poly.pdbx_strand_id
1 'polypeptide(L)'
;MLERRKPLDLLFPLKGNATTREDGEAHQSVTALDHVRAGVMLARDTVKAVSVTAMEALREGATFIGIVSEKNELVDPFEHLDAPIWSDRPPQELMKLAFRYCEELTMREAGNFYHSFKYLPDEQRNAMCAVYAFCRRADDIADGDWADRFPGSKGEMDPEAVAYREQLESLQNQGTILDEEAYLNKITQLFFFRKKLSTCYSDVYSTDPVFLALKETVDRYSIGREVFDDLISGMEDDLYNNRYRSFDELYVYCYRVASVVGLMCIEIYGYEDPRAKKFAESWGIFMQLT
;
A
#
# COMPACT_ATOMS: atom_id res chain seq x y z
N MET A 1 9.33 1.95 34.71
CA MET A 1 10.49 2.38 33.89
C MET A 1 10.90 1.18 33.07
N LEU A 2 10.51 1.15 31.80
CA LEU A 2 10.88 0.11 30.84
C LEU A 2 11.46 0.84 29.63
N GLU A 3 12.74 0.63 29.39
CA GLU A 3 13.54 1.33 28.39
C GLU A 3 13.15 0.91 26.98
N ARG A 4 13.01 1.93 26.11
CA ARG A 4 12.76 1.79 24.67
C ARG A 4 13.98 1.14 24.01
N ARG A 5 13.80 -0.02 23.38
CA ARG A 5 14.78 -0.57 22.42
C ARG A 5 14.77 0.29 21.15
N LYS A 6 15.95 0.71 20.70
CA LYS A 6 16.19 1.54 19.52
C LYS A 6 16.00 0.74 18.21
N PRO A 7 15.62 1.39 17.09
CA PRO A 7 15.54 0.74 15.78
C PRO A 7 16.94 0.43 15.22
N LEU A 8 17.04 -0.67 14.45
CA LEU A 8 18.24 -1.07 13.73
C LEU A 8 18.62 -0.02 12.68
N ASP A 9 19.84 0.51 12.79
CA ASP A 9 20.54 1.26 11.75
C ASP A 9 20.93 0.32 10.58
N LEU A 10 20.33 0.51 9.41
CA LEU A 10 20.85 -0.04 8.14
C LEU A 10 20.93 1.08 7.09
N LEU A 11 21.95 1.92 7.23
CA LEU A 11 22.44 2.80 6.18
C LEU A 11 23.96 2.76 6.19
N PHE A 12 24.60 2.14 5.18
CA PHE A 12 25.87 2.64 4.65
C PHE A 12 26.08 2.26 3.17
N PRO A 13 26.67 3.15 2.35
CA PRO A 13 26.79 3.03 0.90
C PRO A 13 28.08 2.33 0.46
N LEU A 14 28.02 1.65 -0.70
CA LEU A 14 29.18 1.03 -1.35
C LEU A 14 30.12 2.10 -1.93
N LYS A 15 31.39 2.06 -1.50
CA LYS A 15 32.50 2.88 -2.02
C LYS A 15 32.91 2.44 -3.43
N GLY A 16 33.00 3.40 -4.34
CA GLY A 16 33.65 3.22 -5.64
C GLY A 16 35.18 3.22 -5.53
N ASN A 17 35.83 2.47 -6.41
CA ASN A 17 37.27 2.53 -6.66
C ASN A 17 37.51 2.69 -8.17
N ALA A 18 38.21 3.76 -8.54
CA ALA A 18 38.71 4.04 -9.87
C ALA A 18 40.24 4.15 -9.84
N THR A 19 40.90 3.44 -10.77
CA THR A 19 42.28 3.63 -11.30
C THR A 19 42.36 2.67 -12.51
N THR A 20 42.86 2.96 -13.71
CA THR A 20 43.93 3.85 -14.20
C THR A 20 43.72 4.15 -15.71
N ARG A 21 44.45 5.15 -16.20
CA ARG A 21 44.40 5.84 -17.50
C ARG A 21 45.41 5.25 -18.49
N GLU A 22 45.09 5.22 -19.79
CA GLU A 22 46.05 5.33 -20.90
C GLU A 22 45.33 5.81 -22.18
N ASP A 23 45.96 6.76 -22.87
CA ASP A 23 45.43 7.53 -24.01
C ASP A 23 45.51 6.77 -25.34
N GLY A 24 44.50 6.93 -26.20
CA GLY A 24 44.49 6.48 -27.60
C GLY A 24 43.28 7.05 -28.35
N GLU A 25 43.52 7.78 -29.44
CA GLU A 25 42.50 8.40 -30.30
C GLU A 25 41.46 7.38 -30.78
N ALA A 26 40.17 7.69 -30.61
CA ALA A 26 39.09 6.92 -31.22
C ALA A 26 37.88 7.81 -31.53
N HIS A 27 37.27 7.55 -32.69
CA HIS A 27 35.89 7.92 -33.04
C HIS A 27 35.00 8.09 -31.79
N GLN A 28 34.13 9.09 -31.78
CA GLN A 28 32.98 9.09 -30.87
C GLN A 28 32.07 7.92 -31.26
N SER A 29 32.45 6.72 -30.82
CA SER A 29 31.58 5.57 -30.73
C SER A 29 30.62 5.89 -29.60
N VAL A 30 29.34 5.96 -29.96
CA VAL A 30 28.24 5.99 -29.00
C VAL A 30 28.50 4.83 -28.03
N THR A 31 28.81 5.16 -26.77
CA THR A 31 29.22 4.13 -25.82
C THR A 31 28.01 3.28 -25.43
N ALA A 32 28.22 2.05 -24.95
CA ALA A 32 27.13 1.24 -24.41
C ALA A 32 26.33 1.99 -23.33
N LEU A 33 26.98 2.89 -22.58
CA LEU A 33 26.35 3.79 -21.61
C LEU A 33 25.43 4.84 -22.26
N ASP A 34 25.80 5.36 -23.43
CA ASP A 34 24.95 6.30 -24.18
C ASP A 34 23.74 5.60 -24.80
N HIS A 35 23.89 4.34 -25.24
CA HIS A 35 22.76 3.51 -25.69
C HIS A 35 21.83 3.13 -24.53
N VAL A 36 22.36 2.81 -23.35
CA VAL A 36 21.56 2.55 -22.14
C VAL A 36 20.86 3.82 -21.67
N ARG A 37 21.55 4.97 -21.66
CA ARG A 37 20.94 6.25 -21.29
C ARG A 37 19.87 6.67 -22.31
N ALA A 38 20.09 6.46 -23.61
CA ALA A 38 19.08 6.71 -24.65
C ALA A 38 17.89 5.75 -24.51
N GLY A 39 18.13 4.48 -24.21
CA GLY A 39 17.08 3.48 -23.96
C GLY A 39 16.27 3.77 -22.69
N VAL A 40 16.92 4.23 -21.61
CA VAL A 40 16.25 4.64 -20.36
C VAL A 40 15.45 5.93 -20.57
N MET A 41 15.96 6.89 -21.34
CA MET A 41 15.25 8.13 -21.66
C MET A 41 14.08 7.86 -22.60
N LEU A 42 14.24 7.01 -23.62
CA LEU A 42 13.13 6.57 -24.49
C LEU A 42 12.07 5.78 -23.71
N ALA A 43 12.48 4.88 -22.81
CA ALA A 43 11.55 4.16 -21.95
C ALA A 43 10.81 5.11 -21.02
N ARG A 44 11.51 6.08 -20.41
CA ARG A 44 10.91 7.12 -19.57
C ARG A 44 9.93 7.98 -20.35
N ASP A 45 10.29 8.44 -21.55
CA ASP A 45 9.46 9.31 -22.38
C ASP A 45 8.25 8.55 -22.95
N THR A 46 8.42 7.25 -23.26
CA THR A 46 7.31 6.37 -23.67
C THR A 46 6.37 6.10 -22.49
N VAL A 47 6.89 5.75 -21.31
CA VAL A 47 6.11 5.57 -20.08
C VAL A 47 5.37 6.86 -19.72
N LYS A 48 6.02 8.02 -19.87
CA LYS A 48 5.41 9.32 -19.64
C LYS A 48 4.30 9.63 -20.66
N ALA A 49 4.54 9.41 -21.95
CA ALA A 49 3.54 9.65 -23.00
C ALA A 49 2.32 8.71 -22.88
N VAL A 50 2.55 7.44 -22.52
CA VAL A 50 1.48 6.48 -22.21
C VAL A 50 0.70 6.94 -20.98
N SER A 51 1.38 7.42 -19.94
CA SER A 51 0.74 7.95 -18.72
C SER A 51 -0.14 9.17 -19.02
N VAL A 52 0.34 10.11 -19.84
CA VAL A 52 -0.41 11.33 -20.21
C VAL A 52 -1.65 10.97 -21.04
N THR A 53 -1.48 10.14 -22.08
CA THR A 53 -2.61 9.70 -22.93
C THR A 53 -3.65 8.92 -22.12
N ALA A 54 -3.20 8.03 -21.22
CA ALA A 54 -4.09 7.29 -20.33
C ALA A 54 -4.82 8.24 -19.36
N MET A 55 -4.15 9.23 -18.78
CA MET A 55 -4.76 10.22 -17.90
C MET A 55 -5.79 11.11 -18.62
N GLU A 56 -5.53 11.52 -19.87
CA GLU A 56 -6.48 12.30 -20.68
C GLU A 56 -7.74 11.48 -21.01
N ALA A 57 -7.56 10.25 -21.48
CA ALA A 57 -8.68 9.34 -21.76
C ALA A 57 -9.52 9.04 -20.50
N LEU A 58 -8.86 8.82 -19.35
CA LEU A 58 -9.54 8.65 -18.07
C LEU A 58 -10.26 9.90 -17.62
N ARG A 59 -9.70 11.10 -17.83
CA ARG A 59 -10.35 12.35 -17.43
C ARG A 59 -11.65 12.54 -18.20
N GLU A 60 -11.64 12.26 -19.50
CA GLU A 60 -12.84 12.31 -20.35
C GLU A 60 -13.85 11.19 -20.00
N GLY A 61 -13.35 10.00 -19.65
CA GLY A 61 -14.17 8.87 -19.20
C GLY A 61 -14.74 9.03 -17.78
N ALA A 62 -14.01 9.67 -16.86
CA ALA A 62 -14.35 9.86 -15.44
C ALA A 62 -15.65 10.63 -15.23
N THR A 63 -16.00 11.52 -16.18
CA THR A 63 -17.30 12.18 -16.20
C THR A 63 -18.48 11.22 -16.45
N PHE A 64 -18.22 9.99 -16.88
CA PHE A 64 -19.21 8.98 -17.26
C PHE A 64 -19.10 7.64 -16.50
N ILE A 65 -18.01 7.39 -15.75
CA ILE A 65 -17.78 6.10 -15.06
C ILE A 65 -18.67 5.96 -13.82
N GLY A 66 -19.55 4.95 -13.84
CA GLY A 66 -20.26 4.47 -12.66
C GLY A 66 -19.36 3.54 -11.83
N ILE A 67 -19.18 3.86 -10.55
CA ILE A 67 -18.44 3.03 -9.56
C ILE A 67 -19.23 1.78 -9.15
N VAL A 68 -20.51 1.71 -9.56
CA VAL A 68 -21.44 0.63 -9.25
C VAL A 68 -21.93 0.03 -10.55
N SER A 69 -21.77 -1.29 -10.71
CA SER A 69 -22.25 -2.02 -11.88
C SER A 69 -23.78 -2.13 -11.89
N GLU A 70 -24.36 -2.55 -13.02
CA GLU A 70 -25.80 -2.85 -13.13
C GLU A 70 -26.26 -3.93 -12.13
N LYS A 71 -25.33 -4.77 -11.65
CA LYS A 71 -25.57 -5.81 -10.65
C LYS A 71 -25.36 -5.32 -9.20
N ASN A 72 -25.18 -4.02 -9.00
CA ASN A 72 -24.89 -3.39 -7.71
C ASN A 72 -23.54 -3.81 -7.10
N GLU A 73 -22.58 -4.23 -7.93
CA GLU A 73 -21.22 -4.57 -7.51
C GLU A 73 -20.32 -3.33 -7.58
N LEU A 74 -19.38 -3.22 -6.64
CA LEU A 74 -18.38 -2.15 -6.66
C LEU A 74 -17.35 -2.47 -7.76
N VAL A 75 -17.13 -1.52 -8.68
CA VAL A 75 -16.19 -1.65 -9.80
C VAL A 75 -15.03 -0.69 -9.60
N ASP A 76 -13.80 -1.16 -9.83
CA ASP A 76 -12.61 -0.30 -9.86
C ASP A 76 -12.69 0.66 -11.07
N PRO A 77 -12.79 1.99 -10.85
CA PRO A 77 -12.86 2.96 -11.94
C PRO A 77 -11.62 2.99 -12.83
N PHE A 78 -10.54 2.33 -12.43
CA PHE A 78 -9.24 2.30 -13.09
C PHE A 78 -8.88 0.91 -13.65
N GLU A 79 -9.81 -0.05 -13.63
CA GLU A 79 -9.56 -1.45 -14.02
C GLU A 79 -8.94 -1.62 -15.42
N HIS A 80 -9.27 -0.73 -16.35
CA HIS A 80 -8.80 -0.81 -17.75
C HIS A 80 -7.43 -0.17 -17.98
N LEU A 81 -6.75 0.27 -16.92
CA LEU A 81 -5.43 0.86 -17.03
C LEU A 81 -4.33 -0.19 -17.02
N ASP A 82 -3.57 -0.21 -18.10
CA ASP A 82 -2.45 -1.12 -18.25
C ASP A 82 -1.19 -0.65 -17.47
N ALA A 83 -1.11 0.64 -17.12
CA ALA A 83 -0.01 1.17 -16.33
C ALA A 83 -0.28 0.98 -14.82
N PRO A 84 0.63 0.35 -14.05
CA PRO A 84 0.44 0.16 -12.61
C PRO A 84 0.72 1.43 -11.79
N ILE A 85 1.47 2.38 -12.36
CA ILE A 85 1.85 3.64 -11.71
C ILE A 85 1.86 4.82 -12.69
N TRP A 86 1.68 6.02 -12.16
CA TRP A 86 1.92 7.29 -12.85
C TRP A 86 3.09 8.03 -12.22
N SER A 87 3.89 8.69 -13.06
CA SER A 87 5.01 9.54 -12.62
C SER A 87 4.59 10.99 -12.33
N ASP A 88 3.47 11.42 -12.89
CA ASP A 88 2.95 12.78 -12.72
C ASP A 88 1.68 12.72 -11.85
N ARG A 89 1.39 13.81 -11.14
CA ARG A 89 0.18 13.90 -10.31
C ARG A 89 -1.06 13.75 -11.18
N PRO A 90 -1.98 12.81 -10.86
CA PRO A 90 -3.18 12.63 -11.65
C PRO A 90 -4.14 13.81 -11.52
N PRO A 91 -5.01 14.04 -12.52
CA PRO A 91 -6.06 15.06 -12.47
C PRO A 91 -6.94 14.96 -11.23
N GLN A 92 -7.47 16.09 -10.77
CA GLN A 92 -8.30 16.17 -9.57
C GLN A 92 -9.58 15.30 -9.68
N GLU A 93 -10.08 15.12 -10.89
CA GLU A 93 -11.23 14.32 -11.23
C GLU A 93 -11.00 12.82 -10.91
N LEU A 94 -9.81 12.30 -11.20
CA LEU A 94 -9.43 10.93 -10.84
C LEU A 94 -9.27 10.79 -9.33
N MET A 95 -8.68 11.79 -8.67
CA MET A 95 -8.59 11.81 -7.21
C MET A 95 -9.98 11.79 -6.56
N LYS A 96 -10.95 12.54 -7.09
CA LYS A 96 -12.34 12.52 -6.61
C LYS A 96 -13.00 11.16 -6.81
N LEU A 97 -12.74 10.48 -7.94
CA LEU A 97 -13.23 9.12 -8.18
C LEU A 97 -12.64 8.12 -7.20
N ALA A 98 -11.35 8.20 -6.92
CA ALA A 98 -10.67 7.35 -5.93
C ALA A 98 -11.29 7.50 -4.52
N PHE A 99 -11.55 8.73 -4.07
CA PHE A 99 -12.25 8.96 -2.80
C PHE A 99 -13.70 8.45 -2.81
N ARG A 100 -14.45 8.62 -3.90
CA ARG A 100 -15.79 8.05 -4.02
C ARG A 100 -15.77 6.52 -3.97
N TYR A 101 -14.80 5.89 -4.63
CA TYR A 101 -14.63 4.45 -4.57
C TYR A 101 -14.42 3.99 -3.12
N CYS A 102 -13.54 4.68 -2.38
CA CYS A 102 -13.30 4.38 -0.97
C CYS A 102 -14.55 4.60 -0.10
N GLU A 103 -15.32 5.67 -0.34
CA GLU A 103 -16.58 5.93 0.37
C GLU A 103 -17.62 4.84 0.09
N GLU A 104 -17.80 4.46 -1.17
CA GLU A 104 -18.71 3.41 -1.59
C GLU A 104 -18.33 2.02 -1.05
N LEU A 105 -17.04 1.70 -1.04
CA LEU A 105 -16.54 0.48 -0.38
C LEU A 105 -16.85 0.52 1.12
N THR A 106 -16.55 1.64 1.78
CA THR A 106 -16.77 1.81 3.21
C THR A 106 -18.26 1.70 3.56
N MET A 107 -19.15 2.32 2.79
CA MET A 107 -20.59 2.27 3.03
C MET A 107 -21.17 0.86 2.92
N ARG A 108 -20.60 0.01 2.06
CA ARG A 108 -21.00 -1.38 1.89
C ARG A 108 -20.48 -2.27 3.01
N GLU A 109 -19.20 -2.14 3.33
CA GLU A 109 -18.49 -3.11 4.18
C GLU A 109 -18.48 -2.71 5.67
N ALA A 110 -18.47 -1.42 5.99
CA ALA A 110 -18.24 -0.95 7.36
C ALA A 110 -19.45 -1.08 8.28
N GLY A 111 -20.62 -1.48 7.79
CA GLY A 111 -21.84 -1.62 8.59
C GLY A 111 -22.08 -0.43 9.53
N ASN A 112 -22.02 -0.68 10.85
CA ASN A 112 -22.20 0.35 11.88
C ASN A 112 -20.99 1.30 12.03
N PHE A 113 -19.80 0.90 11.61
CA PHE A 113 -18.57 1.68 11.77
C PHE A 113 -18.60 2.97 10.92
N TYR A 114 -19.16 2.94 9.70
CA TYR A 114 -19.30 4.14 8.85
C TYR A 114 -20.06 5.27 9.56
N HIS A 115 -21.07 4.93 10.38
CA HIS A 115 -21.84 5.93 11.13
C HIS A 115 -21.02 6.70 12.16
N SER A 116 -19.85 6.19 12.58
CA SER A 116 -18.99 6.86 13.57
C SER A 116 -18.26 8.08 13.00
N PHE A 117 -17.99 8.12 11.69
CA PHE A 117 -17.28 9.23 11.03
C PHE A 117 -18.05 9.88 9.87
N LYS A 118 -19.27 9.42 9.58
CA LYS A 118 -20.16 10.02 8.57
C LYS A 118 -20.37 11.54 8.75
N TYR A 119 -20.32 12.04 9.97
CA TYR A 119 -20.56 13.46 10.28
C TYR A 119 -19.29 14.30 10.45
N LEU A 120 -18.12 13.73 10.17
CA LEU A 120 -16.90 14.52 10.09
C LEU A 120 -16.95 15.50 8.93
N PRO A 121 -16.20 16.63 9.02
CA PRO A 121 -15.90 17.47 7.87
C PRO A 121 -15.49 16.64 6.66
N ASP A 122 -15.85 17.10 5.46
CA ASP A 122 -15.68 16.33 4.22
C ASP A 122 -14.26 15.78 4.02
N GLU A 123 -13.24 16.58 4.32
CA GLU A 123 -11.84 16.16 4.21
C GLU A 123 -11.46 15.04 5.18
N GLN A 124 -11.94 15.09 6.42
CA GLN A 124 -11.69 14.06 7.43
C GLN A 124 -12.49 12.80 7.13
N ARG A 125 -13.75 12.93 6.70
CA ARG A 125 -14.58 11.79 6.30
C ARG A 125 -13.97 11.04 5.11
N ASN A 126 -13.53 11.76 4.08
CA ASN A 126 -12.88 11.16 2.91
C ASN A 126 -11.59 10.42 3.29
N ALA A 127 -10.78 11.01 4.18
CA ALA A 127 -9.58 10.37 4.70
C ALA A 127 -9.89 9.10 5.51
N MET A 128 -10.93 9.14 6.35
CA MET A 128 -11.39 7.97 7.08
C MET A 128 -11.86 6.86 6.14
N CYS A 129 -12.61 7.19 5.07
CA CYS A 129 -13.00 6.21 4.06
C CYS A 129 -11.78 5.61 3.33
N ALA A 130 -10.76 6.40 3.02
CA ALA A 130 -9.53 5.90 2.39
C ALA A 130 -8.73 4.96 3.30
N VAL A 131 -8.58 5.32 4.58
CA VAL A 131 -7.93 4.46 5.58
C VAL A 131 -8.74 3.19 5.82
N TYR A 132 -10.06 3.28 5.93
CA TYR A 132 -10.93 2.12 6.08
C TYR A 132 -10.83 1.20 4.86
N ALA A 133 -10.91 1.75 3.64
CA ALA A 133 -10.75 1.00 2.40
C ALA A 133 -9.42 0.24 2.35
N PHE A 134 -8.31 0.87 2.75
CA PHE A 134 -7.02 0.20 2.87
C PHE A 134 -7.08 -0.97 3.86
N CYS A 135 -7.61 -0.74 5.06
CA CYS A 135 -7.69 -1.79 6.08
C CYS A 135 -8.56 -2.97 5.61
N ARG A 136 -9.72 -2.68 5.01
CA ARG A 136 -10.65 -3.69 4.50
C ARG A 136 -10.01 -4.52 3.38
N ARG A 137 -9.27 -3.89 2.45
CA ARG A 137 -8.58 -4.63 1.39
C ARG A 137 -7.46 -5.53 1.94
N ALA A 138 -6.74 -5.09 2.95
CA ALA A 138 -5.71 -5.92 3.59
C ALA A 138 -6.33 -7.17 4.25
N ASP A 139 -7.43 -6.96 4.97
CA ASP A 139 -8.24 -7.99 5.64
C ASP A 139 -8.84 -8.99 4.61
N ASP A 140 -9.49 -8.48 3.54
CA ASP A 140 -10.07 -9.33 2.50
C ASP A 140 -9.01 -10.23 1.81
N ILE A 141 -7.77 -9.74 1.64
CA ILE A 141 -6.65 -10.54 1.11
C ILE A 141 -6.27 -11.66 2.11
N ALA A 142 -6.18 -11.32 3.40
CA ALA A 142 -5.84 -12.27 4.45
C ALA A 142 -6.90 -13.38 4.58
N ASP A 143 -8.17 -13.03 4.43
CA ASP A 143 -9.29 -13.97 4.44
C ASP A 143 -9.37 -14.80 3.15
N GLY A 144 -8.97 -14.21 2.02
CA GLY A 144 -9.02 -14.84 0.69
C GLY A 144 -10.29 -14.50 -0.09
N ASP A 145 -11.02 -13.47 0.33
CA ASP A 145 -12.25 -12.97 -0.29
C ASP A 145 -11.97 -11.94 -1.39
N TRP A 146 -10.72 -11.49 -1.52
CA TRP A 146 -10.30 -10.53 -2.54
C TRP A 146 -9.03 -10.98 -3.27
N ALA A 147 -8.99 -10.63 -4.56
CA ALA A 147 -7.84 -10.83 -5.42
C ALA A 147 -7.31 -9.47 -5.86
N ASP A 148 -6.18 -9.07 -5.30
CA ASP A 148 -5.54 -7.82 -5.60
C ASP A 148 -4.83 -7.86 -6.96
N ARG A 149 -5.24 -6.99 -7.88
CA ARG A 149 -4.66 -6.93 -9.21
C ARG A 149 -3.46 -5.98 -9.20
N PHE A 150 -2.31 -6.48 -9.65
CA PHE A 150 -1.15 -5.66 -9.94
C PHE A 150 -0.83 -5.73 -11.44
N PRO A 151 -1.16 -4.70 -12.23
CA PRO A 151 -0.89 -4.71 -13.67
C PRO A 151 0.58 -5.00 -13.99
N GLY A 152 0.82 -5.98 -14.88
CA GLY A 152 2.17 -6.40 -15.27
C GLY A 152 2.87 -7.40 -14.34
N SER A 153 2.23 -7.81 -13.24
CA SER A 153 2.74 -8.87 -12.34
C SER A 153 2.71 -10.25 -13.02
N LYS A 154 3.67 -11.10 -12.66
CA LYS A 154 3.67 -12.54 -13.00
C LYS A 154 3.01 -13.40 -11.93
N GLY A 155 2.25 -12.79 -11.03
CA GLY A 155 1.62 -13.44 -9.88
C GLY A 155 2.66 -14.05 -8.95
N GLU A 156 2.41 -15.29 -8.52
CA GLU A 156 3.24 -16.05 -7.57
C GLU A 156 4.66 -16.34 -8.09
N MET A 157 4.84 -16.26 -9.41
CA MET A 157 6.12 -16.48 -10.09
C MET A 157 6.91 -15.18 -10.33
N ASP A 158 6.42 -14.05 -9.82
CA ASP A 158 7.15 -12.80 -9.89
C ASP A 158 8.45 -12.88 -9.06
N PRO A 159 9.63 -12.55 -9.64
CA PRO A 159 10.90 -12.69 -8.94
C PRO A 159 10.97 -11.89 -7.62
N GLU A 160 10.33 -10.73 -7.55
CA GLU A 160 10.32 -9.94 -6.32
C GLU A 160 9.40 -10.56 -5.26
N ALA A 161 8.24 -11.08 -5.67
CA ALA A 161 7.33 -11.79 -4.78
C ALA A 161 7.96 -13.07 -4.22
N VAL A 162 8.67 -13.82 -5.07
CA VAL A 162 9.44 -15.02 -4.67
C VAL A 162 10.51 -14.66 -3.64
N ALA A 163 11.32 -13.63 -3.90
CA ALA A 163 12.36 -13.19 -2.97
C ALA A 163 11.78 -12.72 -1.63
N TYR A 164 10.64 -12.02 -1.66
CA TYR A 164 9.93 -11.58 -0.46
C TYR A 164 9.44 -12.76 0.39
N ARG A 165 8.82 -13.74 -0.25
CA ARG A 165 8.37 -14.98 0.40
C ARG A 165 9.53 -15.74 1.04
N GLU A 166 10.62 -15.96 0.30
CA GLU A 166 11.80 -16.66 0.82
C GLU A 166 12.40 -15.93 2.03
N GLN A 167 12.43 -14.60 2.00
CA GLN A 167 12.87 -13.80 3.13
C GLN A 167 11.95 -13.99 4.35
N LEU A 168 10.63 -13.91 4.18
CA LEU A 168 9.68 -14.11 5.29
C LEU A 168 9.77 -15.52 5.87
N GLU A 169 9.83 -16.54 5.02
CA GLU A 169 9.98 -17.94 5.46
C GLU A 169 11.28 -18.14 6.25
N SER A 170 12.36 -17.47 5.89
CA SER A 170 13.62 -17.54 6.64
C SER A 170 13.56 -16.92 8.04
N LEU A 171 12.64 -15.97 8.25
CA LEU A 171 12.41 -15.29 9.53
C LEU A 171 11.40 -16.04 10.41
N GLN A 172 10.52 -16.81 9.80
CA GLN A 172 9.52 -17.61 10.50
C GLN A 172 10.13 -18.91 11.01
N ASN A 173 9.95 -19.18 12.30
CA ASN A 173 10.44 -20.42 12.94
C ASN A 173 9.43 -21.58 12.81
N GLN A 174 8.37 -21.42 12.01
CA GLN A 174 7.27 -22.37 11.87
C GLN A 174 6.71 -22.35 10.44
N GLY A 175 6.10 -23.45 10.04
CA GLY A 175 5.39 -23.55 8.75
C GLY A 175 4.06 -22.79 8.77
N THR A 176 3.56 -22.48 7.57
CA THR A 176 2.20 -21.94 7.37
C THR A 176 1.12 -22.92 7.86
N ILE A 177 -0.02 -22.38 8.30
CA ILE A 177 -1.20 -23.18 8.66
C ILE A 177 -2.11 -23.47 7.46
N LEU A 178 -1.86 -22.82 6.34
CA LEU A 178 -2.63 -22.93 5.10
C LEU A 178 -2.05 -24.02 4.19
N ASP A 179 -2.85 -24.47 3.23
CA ASP A 179 -2.30 -25.23 2.10
C ASP A 179 -1.40 -24.35 1.22
N GLU A 180 -0.56 -25.01 0.42
CA GLU A 180 0.47 -24.34 -0.37
C GLU A 180 -0.12 -23.32 -1.37
N GLU A 181 -1.24 -23.66 -2.03
CA GLU A 181 -1.88 -22.78 -3.01
C GLU A 181 -2.45 -21.53 -2.34
N ALA A 182 -3.22 -21.69 -1.26
CA ALA A 182 -3.77 -20.56 -0.51
C ALA A 182 -2.67 -19.67 0.08
N TYR A 183 -1.61 -20.27 0.63
CA TYR A 183 -0.48 -19.52 1.17
C TYR A 183 0.24 -18.70 0.08
N LEU A 184 0.61 -19.35 -1.03
CA LEU A 184 1.30 -18.70 -2.15
C LEU A 184 0.50 -17.53 -2.72
N ASN A 185 -0.81 -17.74 -2.87
CA ASN A 185 -1.70 -16.69 -3.35
C ASN A 185 -1.74 -15.50 -2.37
N LYS A 186 -2.06 -15.74 -1.10
CA LYS A 186 -2.21 -14.67 -0.10
C LYS A 186 -0.90 -13.90 0.13
N ILE A 187 0.23 -14.59 0.27
CA ILE A 187 1.51 -13.92 0.50
C ILE A 187 1.96 -13.06 -0.68
N THR A 188 1.68 -13.53 -1.90
CA THR A 188 1.96 -12.78 -3.13
C THR A 188 1.09 -11.52 -3.21
N GLN A 189 -0.19 -11.64 -2.87
CA GLN A 189 -1.10 -10.49 -2.82
C GLN A 189 -0.67 -9.46 -1.77
N LEU A 190 -0.36 -9.88 -0.54
CA LEU A 190 0.14 -8.98 0.51
C LEU A 190 1.46 -8.29 0.11
N PHE A 191 2.34 -8.98 -0.61
CA PHE A 191 3.54 -8.37 -1.20
C PHE A 191 3.18 -7.23 -2.17
N PHE A 192 2.29 -7.47 -3.15
CA PHE A 192 1.88 -6.43 -4.09
C PHE A 192 1.13 -5.29 -3.41
N PHE A 193 0.35 -5.59 -2.38
CA PHE A 193 -0.32 -4.61 -1.54
C PHE A 193 0.69 -3.70 -0.83
N ARG A 194 1.77 -4.26 -0.25
CA ARG A 194 2.90 -3.51 0.33
C ARG A 194 3.68 -2.72 -0.72
N LYS A 195 3.83 -3.25 -1.93
CA LYS A 195 4.46 -2.53 -3.06
C LYS A 195 3.63 -1.31 -3.45
N LYS A 196 2.30 -1.42 -3.49
CA LYS A 196 1.40 -0.28 -3.72
C LYS A 196 1.44 0.74 -2.59
N LEU A 197 1.54 0.31 -1.32
CA LEU A 197 1.73 1.22 -0.18
C LEU A 197 2.97 2.11 -0.35
N SER A 198 4.02 1.60 -0.98
CA SER A 198 5.25 2.38 -1.24
C SER A 198 5.02 3.57 -2.18
N THR A 199 3.96 3.55 -3.01
CA THR A 199 3.58 4.70 -3.85
C THR A 199 3.03 5.86 -3.01
N CYS A 200 2.39 5.58 -1.87
CA CYS A 200 1.87 6.61 -0.98
C CYS A 200 2.99 7.49 -0.39
N TYR A 201 4.19 6.94 -0.25
CA TYR A 201 5.36 7.60 0.38
C TYR A 201 6.50 7.92 -0.60
N SER A 202 6.23 7.93 -1.90
CA SER A 202 7.20 8.30 -2.94
C SER A 202 6.59 9.30 -3.94
N ASP A 203 7.36 9.70 -4.95
CA ASP A 203 6.94 10.69 -5.95
C ASP A 203 6.08 10.10 -7.09
N VAL A 204 5.68 8.83 -6.98
CA VAL A 204 4.81 8.15 -7.96
C VAL A 204 3.41 7.93 -7.40
N TYR A 205 2.46 7.62 -8.27
CA TYR A 205 1.05 7.40 -7.92
C TYR A 205 0.62 6.02 -8.37
N SER A 206 -0.08 5.27 -7.52
CA SER A 206 -0.71 4.01 -7.92
C SER A 206 -1.93 4.28 -8.81
N THR A 207 -2.19 3.39 -9.76
CA THR A 207 -3.46 3.33 -10.50
C THR A 207 -4.56 2.57 -9.76
N ASP A 208 -4.29 2.11 -8.54
CA ASP A 208 -5.32 1.57 -7.64
C ASP A 208 -6.03 2.73 -6.90
N PRO A 209 -7.37 2.76 -6.91
CA PRO A 209 -8.14 3.86 -6.31
C PRO A 209 -7.94 3.98 -4.79
N VAL A 210 -7.74 2.87 -4.08
CA VAL A 210 -7.52 2.89 -2.63
C VAL A 210 -6.18 3.55 -2.33
N PHE A 211 -5.11 3.14 -3.00
CA PHE A 211 -3.78 3.69 -2.79
C PHE A 211 -3.64 5.12 -3.29
N LEU A 212 -4.36 5.49 -4.35
CA LEU A 212 -4.40 6.87 -4.84
C LEU A 212 -5.03 7.82 -3.81
N ALA A 213 -6.19 7.45 -3.25
CA ALA A 213 -6.84 8.21 -2.19
C ALA A 213 -6.03 8.20 -0.88
N LEU A 214 -5.41 7.06 -0.57
CA LEU A 214 -4.56 6.92 0.61
C LEU A 214 -3.34 7.84 0.53
N LYS A 215 -2.70 7.98 -0.64
CA LYS A 215 -1.57 8.90 -0.82
C LYS A 215 -1.90 10.33 -0.40
N GLU A 216 -3.00 10.88 -0.93
CA GLU A 216 -3.46 12.23 -0.55
C GLU A 216 -3.79 12.32 0.95
N THR A 217 -4.29 11.22 1.54
CA THR A 217 -4.60 11.13 2.98
C THR A 217 -3.34 11.15 3.84
N VAL A 218 -2.33 10.32 3.53
CA VAL A 218 -1.09 10.27 4.32
C VAL A 218 -0.28 11.56 4.20
N ASP A 219 -0.26 12.18 3.01
CA ASP A 219 0.41 13.47 2.79
C ASP A 219 -0.27 14.58 3.60
N ARG A 220 -1.61 14.61 3.63
CA ARG A 220 -2.39 15.65 4.33
C ARG A 220 -2.29 15.56 5.84
N TYR A 221 -2.38 14.35 6.40
CA TYR A 221 -2.42 14.13 7.85
C TYR A 221 -1.08 13.66 8.42
N SER A 222 -0.02 13.58 7.59
CA SER A 222 1.33 13.16 7.99
C SER A 222 1.33 11.81 8.73
N ILE A 223 0.50 10.87 8.27
CA ILE A 223 0.39 9.53 8.88
C ILE A 223 1.68 8.76 8.55
N GLY A 224 2.31 8.18 9.56
CA GLY A 224 3.54 7.40 9.38
C GLY A 224 3.32 6.11 8.60
N ARG A 225 4.30 5.70 7.79
CA ARG A 225 4.22 4.45 7.02
C ARG A 225 4.15 3.21 7.92
N GLU A 226 4.76 3.31 9.10
CA GLU A 226 4.97 2.22 10.05
C GLU A 226 3.64 1.59 10.48
N VAL A 227 2.59 2.39 10.72
CA VAL A 227 1.28 1.86 11.14
C VAL A 227 0.60 1.05 10.04
N PHE A 228 0.85 1.37 8.76
CA PHE A 228 0.33 0.61 7.63
C PHE A 228 1.15 -0.66 7.39
N ASP A 229 2.48 -0.57 7.50
CA ASP A 229 3.36 -1.73 7.40
C ASP A 229 3.07 -2.74 8.52
N ASP A 230 2.82 -2.27 9.74
CA ASP A 230 2.42 -3.07 10.90
C ASP A 230 1.07 -3.77 10.66
N LEU A 231 0.08 -3.09 10.06
CA LEU A 231 -1.20 -3.70 9.69
C LEU A 231 -1.01 -4.87 8.73
N ILE A 232 -0.26 -4.64 7.64
CA ILE A 232 0.01 -5.69 6.64
C ILE A 232 0.76 -6.86 7.30
N SER A 233 1.68 -6.59 8.22
CA SER A 233 2.36 -7.66 8.96
C SER A 233 1.45 -8.41 9.93
N GLY A 234 0.39 -7.78 10.46
CA GLY A 234 -0.67 -8.48 11.17
C GLY A 234 -1.41 -9.48 10.27
N MET A 235 -1.71 -9.07 9.03
CA MET A 235 -2.31 -9.97 8.02
C MET A 235 -1.38 -11.12 7.62
N GLU A 236 -0.07 -10.86 7.56
CA GLU A 236 0.94 -11.90 7.34
C GLU A 236 1.02 -12.89 8.52
N ASP A 237 0.89 -12.41 9.77
CA ASP A 237 0.91 -13.27 10.96
C ASP A 237 -0.21 -14.33 10.93
N ASP A 238 -1.39 -13.98 10.39
CA ASP A 238 -2.56 -14.87 10.25
C ASP A 238 -2.32 -16.04 9.28
N LEU A 239 -1.32 -15.94 8.40
CA LEU A 239 -0.92 -17.04 7.53
C LEU A 239 -0.13 -18.14 8.28
N TYR A 240 0.47 -17.81 9.42
CA TYR A 240 1.33 -18.72 10.19
C TYR A 240 0.74 -19.10 11.54
N ASN A 241 -0.21 -18.32 12.08
CA ASN A 241 -0.73 -18.48 13.43
C ASN A 241 -2.25 -18.58 13.44
N ASN A 242 -2.79 -19.54 14.18
CA ASN A 242 -4.21 -19.55 14.55
C ASN A 242 -4.43 -19.49 16.06
N ARG A 243 -3.34 -19.49 16.85
CA ARG A 243 -3.36 -19.45 18.32
C ARG A 243 -2.08 -18.83 18.84
N TYR A 244 -2.23 -17.98 19.85
CA TYR A 244 -1.12 -17.35 20.57
C TYR A 244 -0.90 -18.05 21.91
N ARG A 245 0.37 -18.28 22.29
CA ARG A 245 0.73 -19.02 23.51
C ARG A 245 0.68 -18.16 24.75
N SER A 246 0.94 -16.86 24.60
CA SER A 246 0.98 -15.90 25.69
C SER A 246 0.16 -14.65 25.36
N PHE A 247 -0.21 -13.92 26.39
CA PHE A 247 -0.86 -12.62 26.21
C PHE A 247 0.06 -11.62 25.50
N ASP A 248 1.38 -11.70 25.69
CA ASP A 248 2.32 -10.80 25.02
C ASP A 248 2.33 -11.01 23.50
N GLU A 249 2.27 -12.27 23.05
CA GLU A 249 2.12 -12.59 21.63
C GLU A 249 0.76 -12.11 21.08
N LEU A 250 -0.32 -12.37 21.82
CA LEU A 250 -1.66 -11.91 21.45
C LEU A 250 -1.73 -10.37 21.40
N TYR A 251 -1.06 -9.68 22.32
CA TYR A 251 -1.03 -8.23 22.36
C TYR A 251 -0.39 -7.65 21.10
N VAL A 252 0.76 -8.22 20.67
CA VAL A 252 1.43 -7.77 19.43
C VAL A 252 0.52 -7.97 18.23
N TYR A 253 -0.19 -9.10 18.16
CA TYR A 253 -1.18 -9.33 17.11
C TYR A 253 -2.29 -8.29 17.15
N CYS A 254 -2.98 -8.12 18.28
CA CYS A 254 -4.05 -7.11 18.45
C CYS A 254 -3.55 -5.68 18.18
N TYR A 255 -2.28 -5.39 18.49
CA TYR A 255 -1.67 -4.12 18.15
C TYR A 255 -1.66 -3.92 16.63
N ARG A 256 -1.11 -4.89 15.90
CA ARG A 256 -0.96 -4.86 14.45
C ARG A 256 -2.30 -4.80 13.72
N VAL A 257 -3.30 -5.58 14.13
CA VAL A 257 -4.57 -5.65 13.37
C VAL A 257 -5.61 -4.61 13.78
N ALA A 258 -5.51 -4.02 14.99
CA ALA A 258 -6.55 -3.12 15.49
C ALA A 258 -6.02 -1.79 16.07
N SER A 259 -4.92 -1.81 16.81
CA SER A 259 -4.39 -0.58 17.44
C SER A 259 -3.85 0.42 16.41
N VAL A 260 -3.19 -0.07 15.37
CA VAL A 260 -2.70 0.78 14.28
C VAL A 260 -3.82 1.53 13.58
N VAL A 261 -5.02 0.94 13.46
CA VAL A 261 -6.20 1.62 12.90
C VAL A 261 -6.57 2.81 13.78
N GLY A 262 -6.61 2.62 15.10
CA GLY A 262 -6.81 3.71 16.05
C GLY A 262 -5.75 4.81 15.93
N LEU A 263 -4.48 4.42 15.74
CA LEU A 263 -3.38 5.36 15.54
C LEU A 263 -3.53 6.16 14.23
N MET A 264 -3.98 5.55 13.13
CA MET A 264 -4.30 6.26 11.89
C MET A 264 -5.45 7.24 12.08
N CYS A 265 -6.52 6.82 12.79
CA CYS A 265 -7.71 7.64 13.02
C CYS A 265 -7.40 8.92 13.78
N ILE A 266 -6.58 8.86 14.84
CA ILE A 266 -6.27 10.05 15.64
C ILE A 266 -5.43 11.08 14.88
N GLU A 267 -4.59 10.67 13.93
CA GLU A 267 -3.87 11.63 13.07
C GLU A 267 -4.85 12.38 12.15
N ILE A 268 -5.95 11.72 11.71
CA ILE A 268 -7.01 12.37 10.93
C ILE A 268 -7.86 13.30 11.79
N TYR A 269 -8.25 12.86 13.00
CA TYR A 269 -9.08 13.66 13.91
C TYR A 269 -8.33 14.86 14.48
N GLY A 270 -7.01 14.72 14.67
CA GLY A 270 -6.17 15.66 15.38
C GLY A 270 -6.27 15.51 16.89
N TYR A 271 -5.17 15.78 17.59
CA TYR A 271 -5.09 15.74 19.06
C TYR A 271 -4.03 16.73 19.56
N GLU A 272 -4.28 17.34 20.72
CA GLU A 272 -3.34 18.24 21.38
C GLU A 272 -2.42 17.52 22.38
N ASP A 273 -2.95 16.47 23.03
CA ASP A 273 -2.22 15.71 24.05
C ASP A 273 -1.60 14.44 23.42
N PRO A 274 -0.26 14.30 23.41
CA PRO A 274 0.41 13.11 22.88
C PRO A 274 -0.01 11.79 23.54
N ARG A 275 -0.60 11.83 24.74
CA ARG A 275 -1.17 10.65 25.40
C ARG A 275 -2.33 10.03 24.62
N ALA A 276 -2.95 10.75 23.68
CA ALA A 276 -3.97 10.22 22.78
C ALA A 276 -3.50 8.93 22.08
N LYS A 277 -2.22 8.83 21.69
CA LYS A 277 -1.66 7.62 21.06
C LYS A 277 -1.79 6.38 21.95
N LYS A 278 -1.51 6.53 23.24
CA LYS A 278 -1.62 5.43 24.21
C LYS A 278 -3.07 4.97 24.38
N PHE A 279 -4.01 5.91 24.37
CA PHE A 279 -5.44 5.60 24.48
C PHE A 279 -5.98 4.96 23.20
N ALA A 280 -5.56 5.43 22.02
CA ALA A 280 -5.91 4.83 20.74
C ALA A 280 -5.39 3.39 20.63
N GLU A 281 -4.16 3.13 21.06
CA GLU A 281 -3.61 1.79 21.15
C GLU A 281 -4.44 0.91 22.09
N SER A 282 -4.65 1.37 23.34
CA SER A 282 -5.43 0.61 24.32
C SER A 282 -6.86 0.33 23.84
N TRP A 283 -7.46 1.26 23.09
CA TRP A 283 -8.78 1.10 22.51
C TRP A 283 -8.80 0.03 21.41
N GLY A 284 -7.80 0.01 20.53
CA GLY A 284 -7.69 -1.03 19.50
C GLY A 284 -7.51 -2.43 20.10
N ILE A 285 -6.65 -2.58 21.12
CA ILE A 285 -6.53 -3.83 21.87
C ILE A 285 -7.86 -4.25 22.48
N PHE A 286 -8.58 -3.31 23.12
CA PHE A 286 -9.88 -3.60 23.72
C PHE A 286 -10.90 -4.11 22.68
N MET A 287 -11.04 -3.38 21.56
CA MET A 287 -12.00 -3.73 20.50
C MET A 287 -11.70 -5.09 19.87
N GLN A 288 -10.43 -5.46 19.71
CA GLN A 288 -10.05 -6.76 19.13
C GLN A 288 -10.31 -7.94 20.06
N LEU A 289 -10.32 -7.70 21.38
CA LEU A 289 -10.54 -8.74 22.38
C LEU A 289 -12.03 -8.97 22.71
N THR A 290 -12.92 -8.10 22.26
CA THR A 290 -14.37 -8.14 22.51
C THR A 290 -15.16 -8.60 21.30
#